data_AF-A0A2W0BCH2-F1
#
_entry.id   AF-A0A2W0BCH2-F1
#
_cell.length_a   1.000
_cell.length_b   1.000
_cell.length_c   1.000
_cell.angle_alpha   90.00
_cell.angle_beta   90.00
_cell.angle_gamma   90.00
#
_symmetry.space_group_name_H-M   'P 1'
#
loop_
_entity.id
_entity.type
_entity.pdbx_description
1 polymer ?
#
loop_
_entity_poly.entity_id
_entity_poly.type
_entity_poly.pdbx_seq_one_letter_code
_entity_poly.pdbx_strand_id
1 'polypeptide(L)'
;MRTRPLVYFALTVLITLPLRAQVRERDPLTEKEVDQLRETAIEPEKRLKLMVEFTKARMVAVEQLRSDPKLAKERGQKIHDLLEDIASLVDEVDDNVENYNERSADLRKPLKQVVEMDSEFQAKLRELKASSEDPKNVDEAANYKFSLEDAIDSVNRSADATRKLLEEQNVKFAKKKK
;
A
#
# COMPACT_ATOMS: atom_id res chain seq x y z
N MET A 1 1.11 38.61 63.38
CA MET A 1 0.84 37.27 63.95
C MET A 1 -0.30 36.66 63.14
N ARG A 2 -0.01 35.68 62.26
CA ARG A 2 -0.38 34.22 62.38
C ARG A 2 -1.92 34.02 62.30
N THR A 3 -2.56 33.35 61.34
CA THR A 3 -2.25 32.13 60.53
C THR A 3 -3.21 31.98 59.31
N ARG A 4 -2.76 31.35 58.20
CA ARG A 4 -3.56 30.81 57.04
C ARG A 4 -4.22 29.46 57.42
N PRO A 5 -4.94 28.65 56.58
CA PRO A 5 -5.51 28.78 55.21
C PRO A 5 -6.95 28.20 55.03
N LEU A 6 -7.71 28.52 53.96
CA LEU A 6 -8.85 27.70 53.48
C LEU A 6 -8.86 27.72 51.94
N VAL A 7 -8.16 26.78 51.30
CA VAL A 7 -8.69 25.54 50.69
C VAL A 7 -9.61 25.85 49.50
N TYR A 8 -8.96 26.00 48.33
CA TYR A 8 -9.61 25.94 47.03
C TYR A 8 -10.13 24.52 46.80
N PHE A 9 -11.45 24.35 46.86
CA PHE A 9 -12.13 23.14 46.43
C PHE A 9 -13.01 23.48 45.23
N ALA A 10 -12.46 23.33 44.03
CA ALA A 10 -13.23 23.29 42.80
C ALA A 10 -12.58 22.29 41.85
N LEU A 11 -12.76 21.01 42.22
CA LEU A 11 -12.99 19.86 41.36
C LEU A 11 -12.43 19.97 39.93
N THR A 12 -11.16 19.59 39.78
CA THR A 12 -10.59 19.15 38.50
C THR A 12 -11.41 17.98 37.98
N VAL A 13 -12.24 18.22 36.96
CA VAL A 13 -12.86 17.17 36.14
C VAL A 13 -11.73 16.46 35.40
N LEU A 14 -11.40 15.25 35.85
CA LEU A 14 -10.57 14.32 35.10
C LEU A 14 -11.30 13.99 33.79
N ILE A 15 -10.77 14.50 32.68
CA ILE A 15 -11.13 14.04 31.34
C ILE A 15 -10.48 12.66 31.19
N THR A 16 -11.18 11.61 31.61
CA THR A 16 -10.86 10.24 31.20
C THR A 16 -11.47 10.03 29.81
N LEU A 17 -10.82 10.58 28.78
CA LEU A 17 -11.06 10.12 27.42
C LEU A 17 -10.54 8.68 27.34
N PRO A 18 -11.37 7.69 26.99
CA PRO A 18 -10.85 6.37 26.74
C PRO A 18 -9.96 6.46 25.50
N LEU A 19 -8.67 6.13 25.66
CA LEU A 19 -7.79 5.70 24.56
C LEU A 19 -8.36 4.40 23.99
N ARG A 20 -9.51 4.48 23.31
CA ARG A 20 -9.98 3.44 22.42
C ARG A 20 -9.00 3.47 21.26
N ALA A 21 -8.02 2.58 21.36
CA ALA A 21 -7.14 2.10 20.30
C ALA A 21 -7.12 3.03 19.08
N GLN A 22 -6.06 3.84 18.95
CA GLN A 22 -5.56 4.08 17.60
C GLN A 22 -5.28 2.67 17.06
N VAL A 23 -6.19 2.17 16.21
CA VAL A 23 -5.84 1.11 15.27
C VAL A 23 -4.66 1.71 14.54
N ARG A 24 -3.45 1.32 14.95
CA ARG A 24 -2.26 1.63 14.19
C ARG A 24 -2.51 0.91 12.89
N GLU A 25 -2.77 1.67 11.84
CA GLU A 25 -2.68 1.17 10.48
C GLU A 25 -1.39 0.37 10.42
N ARG A 26 -1.52 -0.89 9.99
CA ARG A 26 -0.38 -1.77 9.86
C ARG A 26 0.58 -1.09 8.88
N ASP A 27 1.82 -0.87 9.31
CA ASP A 27 2.85 -0.37 8.40
C ASP A 27 3.13 -1.47 7.36
N PRO A 28 2.86 -1.21 6.06
CA PRO A 28 3.06 -2.23 5.05
C PRO A 28 4.53 -2.51 4.78
N LEU A 29 5.44 -1.62 5.21
CA LEU A 29 6.88 -1.77 5.03
C LEU A 29 7.54 -2.37 6.28
N THR A 30 8.54 -3.21 6.05
CA THR A 30 9.45 -3.68 7.11
C THR A 30 10.50 -2.61 7.41
N GLU A 31 11.10 -2.67 8.61
CA GLU A 31 12.18 -1.73 9.00
C GLU A 31 13.32 -1.69 7.97
N LYS A 32 13.69 -2.86 7.42
CA LYS A 32 14.72 -2.96 6.38
C LYS A 32 14.32 -2.23 5.09
N GLU A 33 13.07 -2.37 4.66
CA GLU A 33 12.57 -1.72 3.46
C GLU A 33 12.48 -0.20 3.65
N VAL A 34 12.06 0.25 4.84
CA VAL A 34 12.11 1.66 5.24
C VAL A 34 13.53 2.21 5.14
N ASP A 35 14.51 1.47 5.66
CA ASP A 35 15.92 1.87 5.57
C ASP A 35 16.40 1.96 4.11
N GLN A 36 16.06 0.99 3.27
CA GLN A 36 16.37 1.02 1.83
C GLN A 36 15.74 2.23 1.12
N LEU A 37 14.49 2.56 1.43
CA LEU A 37 13.83 3.74 0.88
C LEU A 37 14.47 5.04 1.37
N ARG A 38 14.95 5.09 2.62
CA ARG A 38 15.66 6.25 3.18
C ARG A 38 16.97 6.48 2.43
N GLU A 39 17.70 5.43 2.10
CA GLU A 39 18.96 5.50 1.34
C GLU A 39 18.77 6.03 -0.08
N THR A 40 17.61 5.76 -0.71
CA THR A 40 17.31 6.21 -2.07
C THR A 40 16.39 7.43 -2.14
N ALA A 41 16.17 8.15 -1.03
CA ALA A 41 15.12 9.17 -0.93
C ALA A 41 15.27 10.33 -1.95
N ILE A 42 16.49 10.64 -2.39
CA ILE A 42 16.78 11.70 -3.37
C ILE A 42 16.86 11.18 -4.82
N GLU A 43 16.65 9.88 -5.05
CA GLU A 43 16.80 9.23 -6.35
C GLU A 43 15.47 8.64 -6.81
N PRO A 44 14.59 9.42 -7.47
CA PRO A 44 13.23 9.02 -7.83
C PRO A 44 13.13 7.66 -8.53
N GLU A 45 14.00 7.41 -9.51
CA GLU A 45 14.02 6.15 -10.25
C GLU A 45 14.37 4.96 -9.35
N LYS A 46 15.36 5.09 -8.47
CA LYS A 46 15.76 4.00 -7.57
C LYS A 46 14.70 3.75 -6.50
N ARG A 47 14.13 4.81 -5.93
CA ARG A 47 13.07 4.70 -4.92
C ARG A 47 11.83 4.01 -5.50
N LEU A 48 11.32 4.47 -6.64
CA LEU A 48 10.17 3.85 -7.29
C LEU A 48 10.43 2.38 -7.64
N LYS A 49 11.64 2.05 -8.11
CA LYS A 49 12.03 0.66 -8.37
C LYS A 49 11.94 -0.20 -7.11
N LEU A 50 12.46 0.27 -5.97
CA LEU A 50 12.40 -0.47 -4.70
C LEU A 50 10.95 -0.66 -4.24
N MET A 51 10.12 0.37 -4.35
CA MET A 51 8.70 0.28 -3.98
C MET A 51 8.00 -0.78 -4.83
N VAL A 52 8.21 -0.80 -6.15
CA VAL A 52 7.70 -1.86 -7.04
C VAL A 52 8.18 -3.25 -6.61
N GLU A 53 9.46 -3.40 -6.23
CA GLU A 53 10.00 -4.68 -5.75
C GLU A 53 9.32 -5.12 -4.43
N PHE A 54 9.09 -4.20 -3.50
CA PHE A 54 8.44 -4.48 -2.23
C PHE A 54 6.97 -4.87 -2.41
N THR A 55 6.23 -4.15 -3.26
CA THR A 55 4.84 -4.49 -3.58
C THR A 55 4.77 -5.87 -4.26
N LYS A 56 5.67 -6.17 -5.21
CA LYS A 56 5.77 -7.50 -5.84
C LYS A 56 6.02 -8.61 -4.83
N ALA A 57 6.83 -8.37 -3.79
CA ALA A 57 7.05 -9.36 -2.75
C ALA A 57 5.76 -9.74 -2.00
N ARG A 58 4.83 -8.80 -1.77
CA ARG A 58 3.53 -9.11 -1.12
C ARG A 58 2.66 -9.95 -2.03
N MET A 59 2.59 -9.62 -3.32
CA MET A 59 1.85 -10.42 -4.29
C MET A 59 2.38 -11.86 -4.38
N VAL A 60 3.70 -12.03 -4.39
CA VAL A 60 4.34 -13.36 -4.36
C VAL A 60 3.96 -14.11 -3.07
N ALA A 61 3.92 -13.43 -1.92
CA ALA A 61 3.51 -14.05 -0.66
C ALA A 61 2.03 -14.52 -0.70
N VAL A 62 1.13 -13.75 -1.34
CA VAL A 62 -0.26 -14.17 -1.57
C VAL A 62 -0.30 -15.47 -2.40
N GLU A 63 0.46 -15.54 -3.49
CA GLU A 63 0.53 -16.74 -4.34
C GLU A 63 1.10 -17.96 -3.60
N GLN A 64 2.11 -17.76 -2.76
CA GLN A 64 2.69 -18.83 -1.93
C GLN A 64 1.68 -19.37 -0.92
N LEU A 65 0.95 -18.49 -0.23
CA LEU A 65 -0.10 -18.90 0.71
C LEU A 65 -1.19 -19.74 0.02
N ARG A 66 -1.60 -19.34 -1.19
CA ARG A 66 -2.61 -20.08 -1.96
C ARG A 66 -2.13 -21.45 -2.41
N SER A 67 -0.87 -21.56 -2.80
CA SER A 67 -0.32 -22.75 -3.46
C SER A 67 0.23 -23.80 -2.49
N ASP A 68 0.66 -23.44 -1.28
CA ASP A 68 1.22 -24.38 -0.30
C ASP A 68 0.20 -24.80 0.77
N PRO A 69 -0.28 -26.06 0.76
CA PRO A 69 -1.20 -26.57 1.79
C PRO A 69 -0.62 -26.52 3.21
N LYS A 70 0.71 -26.50 3.37
CA LYS A 70 1.36 -26.41 4.68
C LYS A 70 1.16 -25.05 5.34
N LEU A 71 0.79 -24.03 4.56
CA LEU A 71 0.56 -22.67 5.03
C LEU A 71 -0.91 -22.39 5.37
N ALA A 72 -1.77 -23.41 5.42
CA ALA A 72 -3.22 -23.27 5.62
C ALA A 72 -3.62 -22.60 6.95
N LYS A 73 -2.77 -22.65 7.98
CA LYS A 73 -3.09 -22.03 9.28
C LYS A 73 -3.24 -20.51 9.12
N GLU A 74 -4.42 -20.01 9.46
CA GLU A 74 -4.79 -18.57 9.39
C GLU A 74 -4.57 -17.98 7.99
N ARG A 75 -4.64 -18.81 6.95
CA ARG A 75 -4.33 -18.41 5.57
C ARG A 75 -5.20 -17.24 5.11
N GLY A 76 -6.50 -17.28 5.37
CA GLY A 76 -7.42 -16.21 5.00
C GLY A 76 -7.04 -14.85 5.61
N GLN A 77 -6.66 -14.81 6.89
CA GLN A 77 -6.20 -13.58 7.56
C GLN A 77 -4.86 -13.08 6.99
N LYS A 78 -3.92 -13.99 6.72
CA LYS A 78 -2.63 -13.60 6.12
C LYS A 78 -2.79 -13.04 4.71
N ILE A 79 -3.69 -13.63 3.92
CA ILE A 79 -4.04 -13.09 2.60
C ILE A 79 -4.70 -11.72 2.75
N HIS A 80 -5.61 -11.54 3.71
CA HIS A 80 -6.20 -10.25 4.03
C HIS A 80 -5.14 -9.17 4.27
N ASP A 81 -4.21 -9.42 5.19
CA ASP A 81 -3.20 -8.44 5.59
C ASP A 81 -2.26 -8.10 4.42
N LEU A 82 -1.91 -9.08 3.59
CA LEU A 82 -1.09 -8.85 2.39
C LEU A 82 -1.82 -8.06 1.31
N LEU A 83 -3.14 -8.22 1.19
CA LEU A 83 -3.94 -7.45 0.24
C LEU A 83 -4.07 -5.99 0.66
N GLU A 84 -4.23 -5.73 1.97
CA GLU A 84 -4.15 -4.37 2.51
C GLU A 84 -2.79 -3.74 2.21
N ASP A 85 -1.68 -4.46 2.43
CA ASP A 85 -0.36 -3.94 2.07
C ASP A 85 -0.22 -3.63 0.58
N ILE A 86 -0.77 -4.50 -0.29
CA ILE A 86 -0.70 -4.28 -1.73
C ILE A 86 -1.43 -2.99 -2.09
N ALA A 87 -2.64 -2.78 -1.58
CA ALA A 87 -3.40 -1.56 -1.82
C ALA A 87 -2.64 -0.32 -1.32
N SER A 88 -2.18 -0.34 -0.06
CA SER A 88 -1.44 0.79 0.52
C SER A 88 -0.13 1.08 -0.22
N LEU A 89 0.62 0.06 -0.62
CA LEU A 89 1.90 0.25 -1.33
C LEU A 89 1.69 0.73 -2.78
N VAL A 90 0.62 0.31 -3.45
CA VAL A 90 0.27 0.83 -4.78
C VAL A 90 -0.12 2.29 -4.70
N ASP A 91 -0.98 2.66 -3.74
CA ASP A 91 -1.36 4.06 -3.53
C ASP A 91 -0.12 4.93 -3.17
N GLU A 92 0.80 4.44 -2.34
CA GLU A 92 2.06 5.16 -2.04
C GLU A 92 2.99 5.25 -3.27
N VAL A 93 3.02 4.24 -4.17
CA VAL A 93 3.73 4.33 -5.46
C VAL A 93 3.14 5.48 -6.29
N ASP A 94 1.81 5.55 -6.41
CA ASP A 94 1.12 6.59 -7.16
C ASP A 94 1.40 7.99 -6.60
N ASP A 95 1.34 8.15 -5.28
CA ASP A 95 1.67 9.40 -4.60
C ASP A 95 3.11 9.84 -4.89
N ASN A 96 4.08 8.91 -4.87
CA ASN A 96 5.47 9.24 -5.19
C ASN A 96 5.63 9.60 -6.68
N VAL A 97 4.94 8.88 -7.57
CA VAL A 97 4.91 9.18 -9.01
C VAL A 97 4.38 10.59 -9.27
N GLU A 98 3.27 10.98 -8.64
CA GLU A 98 2.69 12.32 -8.75
C GLU A 98 3.67 13.38 -8.24
N ASN A 99 4.17 13.22 -7.02
CA ASN A 99 5.13 14.14 -6.40
C ASN A 99 6.38 14.36 -7.27
N TYR A 100 6.92 13.31 -7.89
CA TYR A 100 8.08 13.42 -8.77
C TYR A 100 7.73 14.05 -10.12
N ASN A 101 6.55 13.75 -10.66
CA ASN A 101 6.07 14.34 -11.90
C ASN A 101 5.82 15.84 -11.77
N GLU A 102 5.25 16.31 -10.65
CA GLU A 102 5.09 17.73 -10.34
C GLU A 102 6.42 18.49 -10.37
N ARG A 103 7.48 17.84 -9.88
CA ARG A 103 8.86 18.34 -9.93
C ARG A 103 9.52 18.19 -11.30
N SER A 104 8.75 17.80 -12.32
CA SER A 104 9.19 17.59 -13.70
C SER A 104 10.31 16.55 -13.87
N ALA A 105 10.38 15.55 -13.00
CA ALA A 105 11.26 14.41 -13.18
C ALA A 105 10.90 13.64 -14.46
N ASP A 106 11.92 13.12 -15.16
CA ASP A 106 11.71 12.18 -16.28
C ASP A 106 11.51 10.78 -15.69
N LEU A 107 10.26 10.34 -15.63
CA LEU A 107 9.83 9.09 -15.02
C LEU A 107 9.51 8.01 -16.06
N ARG A 108 9.79 8.24 -17.35
CA ARG A 108 9.41 7.29 -18.41
C ARG A 108 9.96 5.88 -18.21
N LYS A 109 11.11 5.74 -17.54
CA LYS A 109 11.70 4.44 -17.20
C LYS A 109 10.97 3.79 -16.01
N PRO A 110 10.88 4.40 -14.82
CA PRO A 110 10.15 3.79 -13.70
C PRO A 110 8.65 3.59 -13.99
N LEU A 111 7.98 4.50 -14.72
CA LEU A 111 6.58 4.34 -15.12
C LEU A 111 6.32 3.06 -15.92
N LYS A 112 7.26 2.62 -16.77
CA LYS A 112 7.13 1.33 -17.47
C LYS A 112 7.15 0.15 -16.50
N GLN A 113 7.93 0.24 -15.43
CA GLN A 113 8.00 -0.82 -14.41
C GLN A 113 6.72 -0.88 -13.59
N VAL A 114 6.12 0.28 -13.28
CA VAL A 114 4.81 0.37 -12.61
C VAL A 114 3.72 -0.23 -13.52
N VAL A 115 3.65 0.15 -14.81
CA VAL A 115 2.68 -0.44 -15.77
C VAL A 115 2.81 -1.97 -15.86
N GLU A 116 4.03 -2.49 -15.85
CA GLU A 116 4.29 -3.94 -15.87
C GLU A 116 3.77 -4.61 -14.58
N MET A 117 4.09 -4.03 -13.41
CA MET A 117 3.59 -4.49 -12.11
C MET A 117 2.06 -4.48 -12.06
N ASP A 118 1.42 -3.37 -12.44
CA ASP A 118 -0.04 -3.25 -12.39
C ASP A 118 -0.71 -4.28 -13.29
N SER A 119 -0.18 -4.46 -14.51
CA SER A 119 -0.73 -5.43 -15.47
C SER A 119 -0.60 -6.87 -14.94
N GLU A 120 0.52 -7.20 -14.30
CA GLU A 120 0.73 -8.49 -13.62
C GLU A 120 -0.28 -8.67 -12.47
N PHE A 121 -0.46 -7.64 -11.65
CA PHE A 121 -1.33 -7.70 -10.48
C PHE A 121 -2.81 -7.78 -10.86
N GLN A 122 -3.23 -7.04 -11.89
CA GLN A 122 -4.58 -7.12 -12.45
C GLN A 122 -4.94 -8.55 -12.88
N ALA A 123 -3.98 -9.33 -13.39
CA ALA A 123 -4.22 -10.73 -13.74
C ALA A 123 -4.33 -11.60 -12.48
N LYS A 124 -3.37 -11.50 -11.55
CA LYS A 124 -3.30 -12.31 -10.33
C LYS A 124 -4.47 -12.08 -9.39
N LEU A 125 -4.89 -10.82 -9.20
CA LEU A 125 -6.03 -10.47 -8.34
C LEU A 125 -7.35 -10.93 -8.95
N ARG A 126 -7.51 -10.87 -10.28
CA ARG A 126 -8.67 -11.45 -10.97
C ARG A 126 -8.76 -12.96 -10.78
N GLU A 127 -7.62 -13.65 -10.88
CA GLU A 127 -7.57 -15.09 -10.61
C GLU A 127 -7.89 -15.41 -9.14
N LEU A 128 -7.41 -14.60 -8.19
CA LEU A 128 -7.75 -14.73 -6.78
C LEU A 128 -9.25 -14.53 -6.54
N LYS A 129 -9.86 -13.52 -7.17
CA LYS A 129 -11.30 -13.27 -7.10
C LYS A 129 -12.11 -14.43 -7.66
N ALA A 130 -11.78 -14.92 -8.85
CA ALA A 130 -12.46 -16.08 -9.41
C ALA A 130 -12.33 -17.33 -8.51
N SER A 131 -11.17 -17.53 -7.89
CA SER A 131 -10.93 -18.63 -6.95
C SER A 131 -11.66 -18.47 -5.61
N SER A 132 -11.92 -17.24 -5.17
CA SER A 132 -12.56 -16.95 -3.88
C SER A 132 -14.08 -17.19 -3.93
N GLU A 133 -14.66 -17.18 -5.13
CA GLU A 133 -16.06 -17.47 -5.41
C GLU A 133 -16.36 -18.99 -5.49
N ASP A 134 -15.34 -19.86 -5.55
CA ASP A 134 -15.54 -21.32 -5.50
C ASP A 134 -16.16 -21.71 -4.14
N PRO A 135 -17.25 -22.51 -4.11
CA PRO A 135 -17.85 -23.01 -2.87
C PRO A 135 -16.87 -23.67 -1.89
N LYS A 136 -15.74 -24.22 -2.37
CA LYS A 136 -14.69 -24.81 -1.52
C LYS A 136 -13.86 -23.77 -0.76
N ASN A 137 -13.79 -22.55 -1.26
CA ASN A 137 -12.92 -21.49 -0.75
C ASN A 137 -13.70 -20.34 -0.09
N VAL A 138 -15.02 -20.28 -0.29
CA VAL A 138 -15.86 -19.13 0.12
C VAL A 138 -15.76 -18.79 1.61
N ASP A 139 -15.65 -19.80 2.48
CA ASP A 139 -15.53 -19.58 3.94
C ASP A 139 -14.18 -18.95 4.31
N GLU A 140 -13.09 -19.37 3.66
CA GLU A 140 -11.78 -18.75 3.84
C GLU A 140 -11.74 -17.34 3.24
N ALA A 141 -12.32 -17.20 2.05
CA ALA A 141 -12.44 -15.96 1.30
C ALA A 141 -13.21 -14.87 2.03
N ALA A 142 -14.16 -15.25 2.89
CA ALA A 142 -14.89 -14.30 3.72
C ALA A 142 -13.97 -13.42 4.57
N ASN A 143 -12.75 -13.90 4.90
CA ASN A 143 -11.77 -13.14 5.69
C ASN A 143 -11.06 -12.04 4.89
N TYR A 144 -10.97 -12.15 3.56
CA TYR A 144 -10.16 -11.23 2.73
C TYR A 144 -10.92 -10.62 1.55
N LYS A 145 -12.20 -10.94 1.33
CA LYS A 145 -12.95 -10.47 0.16
C LYS A 145 -12.99 -8.95 0.02
N PHE A 146 -13.03 -8.21 1.13
CA PHE A 146 -13.08 -6.74 1.08
C PHE A 146 -11.72 -6.13 0.75
N SER A 147 -10.65 -6.60 1.38
CA SER A 147 -9.30 -6.16 1.01
C SER A 147 -8.91 -6.61 -0.39
N LEU A 148 -9.49 -7.71 -0.90
CA LEU A 148 -9.33 -8.11 -2.30
C LEU A 148 -9.97 -7.12 -3.27
N GLU A 149 -11.21 -6.68 -3.02
CA GLU A 149 -11.83 -5.65 -3.86
C GLU A 149 -11.05 -4.33 -3.79
N ASP A 150 -10.62 -3.92 -2.61
CA ASP A 150 -9.84 -2.70 -2.43
C ASP A 150 -8.49 -2.74 -3.16
N ALA A 151 -7.76 -3.86 -3.05
CA ALA A 151 -6.53 -4.07 -3.81
C ALA A 151 -6.77 -4.07 -5.33
N ILE A 152 -7.88 -4.65 -5.80
CA ILE A 152 -8.27 -4.60 -7.22
C ILE A 152 -8.52 -3.16 -7.66
N ASP A 153 -9.25 -2.38 -6.86
CA ASP A 153 -9.61 -1.00 -7.17
C ASP A 153 -8.38 -0.08 -7.16
N SER A 154 -7.49 -0.21 -6.17
CA SER A 154 -6.20 0.50 -6.11
C SER A 154 -5.35 0.19 -7.36
N VAL A 155 -5.10 -1.09 -7.66
CA VAL A 155 -4.31 -1.50 -8.82
C VAL A 155 -4.93 -1.03 -10.15
N ASN A 156 -6.26 -1.08 -10.30
CA ASN A 156 -6.91 -0.61 -11.52
C ASN A 156 -6.75 0.90 -11.70
N ARG A 157 -6.92 1.68 -10.63
CA ARG A 157 -6.72 3.14 -10.66
C ARG A 157 -5.27 3.48 -11.02
N SER A 158 -4.30 2.83 -10.39
CA SER A 158 -2.88 3.02 -10.69
C SER A 158 -2.55 2.66 -12.13
N ALA A 159 -3.05 1.54 -12.64
CA ALA A 159 -2.79 1.10 -14.01
C ALA A 159 -3.26 2.13 -15.06
N ASP A 160 -4.42 2.74 -14.85
CA ASP A 160 -4.97 3.75 -15.75
C ASP A 160 -4.20 5.07 -15.64
N ALA A 161 -3.93 5.53 -14.42
CA ALA A 161 -3.18 6.76 -14.15
C ALA A 161 -1.75 6.69 -14.70
N THR A 162 -1.03 5.60 -14.40
CA THR A 162 0.36 5.38 -14.81
C THR A 162 0.50 5.29 -16.33
N ARG A 163 -0.39 4.57 -17.03
CA ARG A 163 -0.36 4.50 -18.50
C ARG A 163 -0.58 5.87 -19.13
N LYS A 164 -1.58 6.62 -18.65
CA LYS A 164 -1.86 7.98 -19.12
C LYS A 164 -0.66 8.90 -18.90
N LEU A 165 -0.07 8.88 -17.71
CA LEU A 165 1.08 9.72 -17.39
C LEU A 165 2.31 9.36 -18.24
N LEU A 166 2.54 8.08 -18.50
CA LEU A 166 3.63 7.63 -19.36
C LEU A 166 3.48 8.17 -20.79
N GLU A 167 2.27 8.16 -21.35
CA GLU A 167 1.99 8.76 -22.65
C GLU A 167 2.25 10.28 -22.65
N GLU A 168 1.75 10.99 -21.63
CA GLU A 168 1.96 12.42 -21.46
C GLU A 168 3.46 12.78 -21.38
N GLN A 169 4.25 12.03 -20.59
CA GLN A 169 5.68 12.23 -20.50
C GLN A 169 6.41 11.91 -21.80
N ASN A 170 6.01 10.86 -22.52
CA ASN A 170 6.57 10.54 -23.84
C ASN A 170 6.41 11.73 -24.81
N VAL A 171 5.24 12.36 -24.83
CA VAL A 171 4.98 13.57 -25.64
C VAL A 171 5.81 14.77 -25.15
N LYS A 172 5.79 15.05 -23.84
CA LYS A 172 6.50 16.19 -23.21
C LYS A 172 8.01 16.15 -23.50
N PHE A 173 8.64 15.01 -23.27
CA PHE A 173 10.10 14.86 -23.42
C PHE A 173 10.54 14.60 -24.87
N ALA A 174 9.66 14.13 -25.76
CA ALA A 174 9.95 14.12 -27.20
C ALA A 174 10.03 15.55 -27.79
N LYS A 175 9.15 16.46 -27.35
CA LYS A 175 9.17 17.87 -27.78
C LYS A 175 10.40 18.64 -27.30
N LYS A 176 10.94 18.32 -26.12
CA LYS A 176 12.18 18.95 -25.60
C LYS A 176 13.46 18.54 -26.34
N LYS A 177 13.43 17.47 -27.14
CA LYS A 177 14.59 17.02 -27.94
C LYS A 177 14.68 17.68 -29.32
N LYS A 178 13.69 18.49 -29.70
CA LYS A 178 13.69 19.35 -30.89
C LYS A 178 13.96 20.79 -30.48
#